data_AF-A0A5S9MGN3-F1
#
_entry.id   AF-A0A5S9MGN3-F1
#
_cell.length_a   1.000
_cell.length_b   1.000
_cell.length_c   1.000
_cell.angle_alpha   90.00
_cell.angle_beta   90.00
_cell.angle_gamma   90.00
#
_symmetry.space_group_name_H-M   'P 1'
#
loop_
_entity.id
_entity.type
_entity.pdbx_description
1 polymer ?
#
loop_
_entity_poly.entity_id
_entity_poly.type
_entity_poly.pdbx_seq_one_letter_code
_entity_poly.pdbx_strand_id
1 'polypeptide(L)'
;MNANKVAHGQPMSLRERVHFLDIVRGFALMGIILVNYFLIVDSAKGFDMLSNDVFHNVVNWFASGKFITLFSFLFGVGFMIFMDRAAQKVDSPNKLFARRLTILLGFGLLHLTFVWIGDILAYYAVAGFFLLLFFYKRTAKTILYWLITLFVIQLLTLFFHDAVQYHEHSIISQAGFFC
;
A
#
# COMPACT_ATOMS: atom_id res chain seq x y z
N MET A 1 -26.53 16.70 45.40
CA MET A 1 -25.26 16.09 44.94
C MET A 1 -25.55 15.29 43.69
N ASN A 2 -25.33 15.84 42.49
CA ASN A 2 -25.38 15.05 41.26
C ASN A 2 -24.18 15.44 40.41
N ALA A 3 -23.11 14.64 40.51
CA ALA A 3 -21.90 14.83 39.74
C ALA A 3 -22.04 14.05 38.43
N ASN A 4 -22.11 14.81 37.34
CA ASN A 4 -21.98 14.33 35.96
C ASN A 4 -20.82 13.33 35.84
N LYS A 5 -21.15 12.05 35.64
CA LYS A 5 -20.19 11.06 35.19
C LYS A 5 -20.04 11.22 33.68
N VAL A 6 -19.15 12.12 33.28
CA VAL A 6 -18.65 12.18 31.90
C VAL A 6 -18.19 10.78 31.49
N ALA A 7 -18.84 10.21 30.48
CA ALA A 7 -18.46 8.94 29.89
C ALA A 7 -17.12 9.12 29.18
N HIS A 8 -16.02 8.98 29.93
CA HIS A 8 -14.70 8.84 29.36
C HIS A 8 -14.68 7.56 28.52
N GLY A 9 -14.49 7.73 27.21
CA GLY A 9 -14.44 6.65 26.23
C GLY A 9 -13.53 5.53 26.71
N GLN A 10 -14.13 4.41 27.10
CA GLN A 10 -13.41 3.20 27.47
C GLN A 10 -12.58 2.77 26.25
N PRO A 11 -11.27 2.50 26.40
CA PRO A 11 -10.46 2.04 25.30
C PRO A 11 -11.07 0.74 24.75
N MET A 12 -11.39 0.71 23.45
CA MET A 12 -11.98 -0.44 22.77
C MET A 12 -11.26 -1.73 23.17
N SER A 13 -12.02 -2.79 23.47
CA SER A 13 -11.42 -4.07 23.84
C SER A 13 -10.57 -4.62 22.68
N LEU A 14 -9.53 -5.38 23.00
CA LEU A 14 -8.61 -5.88 21.98
C LEU A 14 -9.30 -6.78 20.93
N ARG A 15 -10.40 -7.45 21.31
CA ARG A 15 -11.24 -8.23 20.40
C ARG A 15 -12.02 -7.34 19.42
N GLU A 16 -12.58 -6.24 19.92
CA GLU A 16 -13.31 -5.25 19.10
C GLU A 16 -12.37 -4.55 18.11
N ARG A 17 -11.14 -4.20 18.51
CA ARG A 17 -10.14 -3.59 17.62
C ARG A 17 -9.83 -4.45 16.40
N VAL A 18 -9.73 -5.75 16.62
CA VAL A 18 -9.41 -6.72 15.57
C VAL A 18 -10.60 -6.91 14.65
N HIS A 19 -11.78 -7.07 15.24
CA HIS A 19 -13.02 -7.18 14.48
C HIS A 19 -13.26 -5.95 13.61
N PHE A 20 -13.09 -4.75 14.18
CA PHE A 20 -13.18 -3.49 13.44
C PHE A 20 -12.14 -3.42 12.32
N LEU A 21 -10.89 -3.78 12.60
CA LEU A 21 -9.83 -3.78 11.60
C LEU A 21 -10.12 -4.76 10.45
N ASP A 22 -10.66 -5.93 10.75
CA ASP A 22 -11.00 -6.92 9.72
C ASP A 22 -12.18 -6.43 8.84
N ILE A 23 -13.18 -5.76 9.42
CA ILE A 23 -14.27 -5.12 8.66
C ILE A 23 -13.72 -4.04 7.73
N VAL A 24 -12.92 -3.11 8.25
CA VAL A 24 -12.41 -2.00 7.44
C VAL A 24 -11.42 -2.52 6.39
N ARG A 25 -10.69 -3.61 6.65
CA ARG A 25 -9.85 -4.27 5.63
C ARG A 25 -10.71 -4.87 4.52
N GLY A 26 -11.80 -5.55 4.86
CA GLY A 26 -12.75 -6.07 3.87
C GLY A 26 -13.35 -4.95 3.01
N PHE A 27 -13.72 -3.83 3.63
CA PHE A 27 -14.20 -2.64 2.92
C PHE A 27 -13.15 -2.06 1.97
N ALA A 28 -11.90 -1.93 2.42
CA ALA A 28 -10.80 -1.46 1.58
C ALA A 28 -10.54 -2.40 0.38
N LEU A 29 -10.60 -3.72 0.61
CA LEU A 29 -10.45 -4.71 -0.45
C LEU A 29 -11.57 -4.62 -1.49
N MET A 30 -12.81 -4.42 -1.04
CA MET A 30 -13.95 -4.24 -1.95
C MET A 30 -13.76 -3.02 -2.86
N GLY A 31 -13.25 -1.92 -2.31
CA GLY A 31 -12.87 -0.74 -3.09
C GLY A 31 -11.79 -1.04 -4.12
N ILE A 32 -10.72 -1.74 -3.74
CA ILE A 32 -9.63 -2.14 -4.67
C ILE A 32 -10.17 -3.01 -5.81
N ILE A 33 -11.03 -4.00 -5.51
CA ILE A 33 -11.62 -4.88 -6.52
C ILE A 33 -12.46 -4.09 -7.52
N LEU A 34 -13.28 -3.15 -7.03
CA LEU A 34 -14.14 -2.32 -7.88
C LEU A 34 -13.31 -1.48 -8.86
N VAL A 35 -12.24 -0.85 -8.37
CA VAL A 35 -11.34 -0.04 -9.20
C VAL A 35 -10.64 -0.89 -10.25
N ASN A 36 -10.12 -2.04 -9.83
CA ASN A 36 -9.44 -2.98 -10.70
C ASN A 36 -10.37 -3.50 -11.81
N TYR A 37 -11.62 -3.83 -11.46
CA TYR A 37 -12.64 -4.24 -12.42
C TYR A 37 -12.88 -3.19 -13.51
N PHE A 38 -13.06 -1.92 -13.13
CA PHE A 38 -13.27 -0.85 -14.11
C PHE A 38 -12.08 -0.69 -15.05
N LEU A 39 -10.86 -0.78 -14.53
CA LEU A 39 -9.66 -0.65 -15.35
C LEU A 39 -9.48 -1.83 -16.32
N ILE A 40 -9.82 -3.06 -15.92
CA ILE A 40 -9.80 -4.23 -16.82
C ILE A 40 -10.83 -4.07 -17.94
N VAL A 41 -12.05 -3.64 -17.60
CA VAL A 41 -13.13 -3.41 -18.59
C VAL A 41 -12.74 -2.31 -19.57
N ASP A 42 -12.10 -1.24 -19.08
CA ASP A 42 -11.65 -0.11 -19.91
C ASP A 42 -10.49 -0.53 -20.84
N SER A 43 -9.54 -1.31 -20.32
CA SER A 43 -8.45 -1.88 -21.11
C SER A 43 -8.95 -2.85 -22.20
N ALA A 44 -9.98 -3.65 -21.91
CA ALA A 44 -10.56 -4.60 -22.86
C ALA A 44 -11.38 -3.94 -23.99
N LYS A 45 -11.93 -2.74 -23.75
CA LYS A 45 -12.70 -1.98 -24.75
C LYS A 45 -11.83 -1.15 -25.70
N GLY A 46 -10.51 -1.14 -25.49
CA GLY A 46 -9.57 -0.41 -26.34
C GLY A 46 -9.64 1.10 -26.10
N PHE A 47 -9.12 1.55 -24.95
CA PHE A 47 -8.75 2.95 -24.64
C PHE A 47 -9.57 4.04 -25.36
N ASP A 48 -10.88 4.02 -25.21
CA ASP A 48 -11.71 5.17 -25.59
C ASP A 48 -11.75 6.12 -24.39
N MET A 49 -10.57 6.65 -24.03
CA MET A 49 -10.34 7.58 -22.91
C MET A 49 -11.08 8.93 -23.11
N LEU A 50 -11.81 9.07 -24.22
CA LEU A 50 -12.53 10.26 -24.62
C LEU A 50 -14.05 10.21 -24.38
N SER A 51 -14.62 9.09 -23.90
CA SER A 51 -16.01 9.12 -23.45
C SER A 51 -16.07 9.86 -22.12
N ASN A 52 -16.56 11.10 -22.19
CA ASN A 52 -16.84 12.08 -21.15
C ASN A 52 -17.80 11.58 -20.05
N ASP A 53 -17.58 10.37 -19.53
CA ASP A 53 -18.39 9.80 -18.48
C ASP A 53 -17.93 10.38 -17.15
N VAL A 54 -18.69 11.35 -16.66
CA VAL A 54 -18.57 11.89 -15.30
C VAL A 54 -18.45 10.76 -14.28
N PHE A 55 -19.09 9.61 -14.54
CA PHE A 55 -18.98 8.40 -13.74
C PHE A 55 -17.56 7.82 -13.68
N HIS A 56 -16.85 7.70 -14.81
CA HIS A 56 -15.47 7.22 -14.87
C HIS A 56 -14.52 8.16 -14.11
N ASN A 57 -14.68 9.48 -14.28
CA ASN A 57 -13.87 10.47 -13.56
C ASN A 57 -14.15 10.49 -12.06
N VAL A 58 -15.41 10.34 -11.63
CA VAL A 58 -15.76 10.26 -10.21
C VAL A 58 -15.22 8.97 -9.59
N VAL A 59 -15.36 7.83 -10.27
CA VAL A 59 -14.77 6.57 -9.81
C VAL A 59 -13.27 6.70 -9.73
N ASN A 60 -12.58 7.20 -10.76
CA ASN A 60 -11.13 7.34 -10.76
C ASN A 60 -10.64 8.34 -9.70
N TRP A 61 -11.37 9.44 -9.45
CA TRP A 61 -11.05 10.41 -8.40
C TRP A 61 -11.29 9.87 -6.98
N PHE A 62 -12.34 9.07 -6.80
CA PHE A 62 -12.65 8.42 -5.52
C PHE A 62 -11.71 7.24 -5.25
N ALA A 63 -11.30 6.55 -6.31
CA ALA A 63 -10.43 5.38 -6.31
C ALA A 63 -8.95 5.71 -6.15
N SER A 64 -8.49 6.74 -6.88
CA SER A 64 -7.07 7.06 -7.02
C SER A 64 -6.45 7.30 -5.67
N GLY A 65 -5.62 6.33 -5.25
CA GLY A 65 -4.84 6.38 -4.03
C GLY A 65 -5.62 6.23 -2.71
N LYS A 66 -6.93 6.49 -2.64
CA LYS A 66 -7.65 6.49 -1.34
C LYS A 66 -7.77 5.09 -0.73
N PHE A 67 -8.26 4.12 -1.51
CA PHE A 67 -8.40 2.74 -1.03
C PHE A 67 -7.05 2.05 -0.80
N ILE A 68 -6.06 2.37 -1.65
CA ILE A 68 -4.67 1.91 -1.48
C ILE A 68 -4.10 2.48 -0.17
N THR A 69 -4.29 3.77 0.11
CA THR A 69 -3.83 4.41 1.35
C THR A 69 -4.50 3.80 2.58
N LEU A 70 -5.82 3.60 2.54
CA LEU A 70 -6.56 2.94 3.61
C LEU A 70 -6.02 1.52 3.83
N PHE A 71 -5.90 0.73 2.76
CA PHE A 71 -5.39 -0.63 2.85
C PHE A 71 -3.95 -0.67 3.42
N SER A 72 -3.06 0.20 2.94
CA SER A 72 -1.68 0.34 3.46
C SER A 72 -1.64 0.64 4.95
N PHE A 73 -2.44 1.61 5.40
CA PHE A 73 -2.52 1.97 6.82
C PHE A 73 -3.03 0.79 7.67
N LEU A 74 -4.11 0.14 7.22
CA LEU A 74 -4.69 -1.01 7.89
C LEU A 74 -3.77 -2.24 7.90
N PHE A 75 -2.98 -2.41 6.85
CA PHE A 75 -1.97 -3.46 6.78
C PHE A 75 -0.90 -3.25 7.86
N GLY A 76 -0.40 -2.03 8.01
CA GLY A 76 0.58 -1.67 9.05
C GLY A 76 0.03 -1.84 10.48
N VAL A 77 -1.18 -1.32 10.75
CA VAL A 77 -1.83 -1.50 12.06
C VAL A 77 -2.13 -2.98 12.33
N GLY A 78 -2.57 -3.71 11.31
CA GLY A 78 -2.82 -5.14 11.40
C GLY A 78 -1.58 -5.95 11.69
N PHE A 79 -0.43 -5.59 11.13
CA PHE A 79 0.85 -6.18 11.46
C PHE A 79 1.18 -6.03 12.94
N MET A 80 1.07 -4.82 13.51
CA MET A 80 1.35 -4.60 14.94
C MET A 80 0.45 -5.44 15.85
N ILE A 81 -0.87 -5.36 15.66
CA ILE A 81 -1.84 -6.11 16.49
C ILE A 81 -1.67 -7.63 16.33
N PHE A 82 -1.30 -8.08 15.14
CA PHE A 82 -1.03 -9.48 14.88
C PHE A 82 0.23 -9.95 15.61
N MET A 83 1.32 -9.19 15.52
CA MET A 83 2.59 -9.53 16.15
C MET A 83 2.49 -9.52 17.67
N ASP A 84 1.78 -8.56 18.26
CA ASP A 84 1.54 -8.51 19.72
C ASP A 84 0.81 -9.75 20.22
N ARG A 85 -0.20 -10.21 19.48
CA ARG A 85 -0.94 -11.43 19.84
C ARG A 85 -0.14 -12.70 19.60
N ALA A 86 0.55 -12.77 18.48
CA ALA A 86 1.36 -13.94 18.15
C ALA A 86 2.49 -14.11 19.19
N ALA A 87 3.08 -13.01 19.69
CA ALA A 87 4.09 -13.04 20.73
C ALA A 87 3.58 -13.59 22.07
N GLN A 88 2.28 -13.50 22.35
CA GLN A 88 1.67 -14.05 23.57
C GLN A 88 1.21 -15.51 23.44
N LYS A 89 1.06 -16.00 22.20
CA LYS A 89 0.43 -17.32 21.93
C LYS A 89 1.36 -18.35 21.30
N VAL A 90 2.44 -17.93 20.65
CA VAL A 90 3.29 -18.79 19.83
C VAL A 90 4.76 -18.44 20.04
N ASP A 91 5.62 -19.44 20.17
CA ASP A 91 7.06 -19.25 20.41
C ASP A 91 7.77 -18.49 19.29
N SER A 92 7.30 -18.64 18.05
CA SER A 92 7.89 -18.00 16.87
C SER A 92 6.87 -17.18 16.07
N PRO A 93 6.48 -15.98 16.53
CA PRO A 93 5.48 -15.15 15.86
C PRO A 93 5.92 -14.71 14.45
N ASN A 94 7.22 -14.51 14.25
CA ASN A 94 7.82 -14.09 12.97
C ASN A 94 7.59 -15.14 11.88
N LYS A 95 7.82 -16.42 12.19
CA LYS A 95 7.63 -17.52 11.22
C LYS A 95 6.18 -17.63 10.78
N LEU A 96 5.25 -17.39 11.70
CA LEU A 96 3.81 -17.44 11.43
C LEU A 96 3.38 -16.30 10.50
N PHE A 97 3.88 -15.08 10.72
CA PHE A 97 3.62 -13.95 9.81
C PHE A 97 4.30 -14.13 8.45
N ALA A 98 5.55 -14.60 8.42
CA ALA A 98 6.28 -14.89 7.18
C ALA A 98 5.56 -15.94 6.33
N ARG A 99 4.98 -16.99 6.94
CA ARG A 99 4.17 -17.98 6.21
C ARG A 99 2.95 -17.34 5.54
N ARG A 100 2.26 -16.44 6.25
CA ARG A 100 1.13 -15.69 5.68
C ARG A 100 1.54 -14.81 4.50
N LEU A 101 2.66 -14.10 4.62
CA LEU A 101 3.22 -13.28 3.55
C LEU A 101 3.65 -14.11 2.34
N THR A 102 4.22 -15.29 2.56
CA THR A 102 4.64 -16.18 1.47
C THR A 102 3.44 -16.69 0.68
N ILE A 103 2.35 -17.05 1.36
CA ILE A 103 1.09 -17.44 0.70
C ILE A 103 0.53 -16.25 -0.10
N LEU A 104 0.53 -15.05 0.50
CA LEU A 104 0.06 -13.84 -0.17
C LEU A 104 0.91 -13.51 -1.42
N LEU A 105 2.23 -13.66 -1.32
CA LEU A 105 3.16 -13.47 -2.43
C LEU A 105 2.90 -14.49 -3.55
N GLY A 106 2.66 -15.75 -3.19
CA GLY A 106 2.29 -16.80 -4.16
C GLY A 106 1.03 -16.44 -4.94
N PHE A 107 -0.01 -15.98 -4.25
CA PHE A 107 -1.22 -15.48 -4.92
C PHE A 107 -0.96 -14.24 -5.78
N GLY A 108 -0.16 -13.28 -5.28
CA GLY A 108 0.19 -12.09 -6.05
C GLY A 108 0.99 -12.43 -7.32
N LEU A 109 1.89 -13.42 -7.26
CA LEU A 109 2.67 -13.86 -8.42
C LEU A 109 1.81 -14.57 -9.48
N LEU A 110 0.86 -15.40 -9.02
CA LEU A 110 -0.16 -15.98 -9.90
C LEU A 110 -1.03 -14.89 -10.52
N HIS A 111 -1.47 -13.90 -9.75
CA HIS A 111 -2.28 -12.81 -10.28
C HIS A 111 -1.51 -11.96 -11.31
N LEU A 112 -0.22 -11.69 -11.05
CA LEU A 112 0.63 -10.91 -11.95
C LEU A 112 0.87 -11.62 -13.29
N THR A 113 0.92 -12.96 -13.28
CA THR A 113 1.13 -13.78 -14.48
C THR A 113 -0.16 -14.07 -15.25
N PHE A 114 -1.30 -14.25 -14.57
CA PHE A 114 -2.55 -14.68 -15.20
C PHE A 114 -3.59 -13.57 -15.40
N VAL A 115 -3.54 -12.48 -14.64
CA VAL A 115 -4.60 -11.46 -14.62
C VAL A 115 -4.08 -10.10 -15.09
N TRP A 116 -3.06 -9.54 -14.44
CA TRP A 116 -2.57 -8.19 -14.77
C TRP A 116 -1.20 -7.84 -14.15
N ILE A 117 -0.29 -7.26 -14.94
CA ILE A 117 0.86 -6.43 -14.52
C ILE A 117 0.39 -5.18 -13.76
N GLY A 118 0.13 -5.35 -12.46
CA GLY A 118 -0.32 -4.28 -11.57
C GLY A 118 -0.77 -4.76 -10.19
N ASP A 119 -0.35 -5.98 -9.79
CA ASP A 119 -0.91 -6.64 -8.63
C ASP A 119 -0.46 -6.02 -7.30
N ILE A 120 -1.44 -5.54 -6.54
CA ILE A 120 -1.23 -4.88 -5.26
C ILE A 120 -0.85 -5.87 -4.14
N LEU A 121 -1.25 -7.14 -4.23
CA LEU A 121 -0.94 -8.17 -3.23
C LEU A 121 0.57 -8.45 -3.18
N ALA A 122 1.23 -8.55 -4.34
CA ALA A 122 2.66 -8.76 -4.45
C ALA A 122 3.44 -7.61 -3.79
N TYR A 123 3.07 -6.35 -4.08
CA TYR A 123 3.66 -5.17 -3.44
C TYR A 123 3.52 -5.21 -1.92
N TYR A 124 2.35 -5.56 -1.39
CA TYR A 124 2.14 -5.64 0.06
C TYR A 124 2.81 -6.84 0.71
N ALA A 125 2.94 -7.97 0.00
CA ALA A 125 3.70 -9.11 0.51
C ALA A 125 5.18 -8.73 0.69
N VAL A 126 5.77 -8.07 -0.31
CA VAL A 126 7.14 -7.53 -0.21
C VAL A 126 7.22 -6.50 0.92
N ALA A 127 6.31 -5.53 0.98
CA ALA A 127 6.29 -4.53 2.06
C ALA A 127 6.18 -5.16 3.45
N GLY A 128 5.40 -6.24 3.61
CA GLY A 128 5.29 -6.98 4.86
C GLY A 128 6.56 -7.76 5.23
N PHE A 129 7.30 -8.29 4.25
CA PHE A 129 8.63 -8.85 4.50
C PHE A 129 9.62 -7.77 4.93
N PHE A 130 9.57 -6.59 4.30
CA PHE A 130 10.36 -5.43 4.73
C PHE A 130 10.05 -5.02 6.17
N LEU A 131 8.76 -4.93 6.54
CA LEU A 131 8.33 -4.63 7.92
C LEU A 131 8.87 -5.68 8.91
N LEU A 132 8.77 -6.96 8.57
CA LEU A 132 9.25 -8.03 9.43
C LEU A 132 10.78 -8.01 9.58
N LEU A 133 11.54 -7.74 8.51
CA LEU A 133 13.00 -7.79 8.53
C LEU A 133 13.64 -6.55 9.16
N PHE A 134 13.10 -5.36 8.85
CA PHE A 134 13.73 -4.08 9.20
C PHE A 134 13.10 -3.37 10.38
N PHE A 135 11.82 -3.62 10.69
CA PHE A 135 11.08 -2.86 11.71
C PHE A 135 10.71 -3.69 12.95
N TYR A 136 10.61 -5.02 12.83
CA TYR A 136 10.23 -5.86 13.97
C TYR A 136 11.31 -5.87 15.08
N LYS A 137 10.91 -5.48 16.30
CA LYS A 137 11.77 -5.36 17.50
C LYS A 137 13.00 -4.44 17.35
N ARG A 138 13.00 -3.54 16.37
CA ARG A 138 14.10 -2.57 16.19
C ARG A 138 13.82 -1.28 16.96
N THR A 139 14.89 -0.68 17.47
CA THR A 139 14.85 0.58 18.20
C THR A 139 14.39 1.73 17.28
N ALA A 140 13.65 2.70 17.83
CA ALA A 140 13.12 3.84 17.08
C ALA A 140 14.18 4.59 16.24
N LYS A 141 15.43 4.60 16.72
CA LYS A 141 16.58 5.17 15.99
C LYS A 141 16.85 4.43 14.67
N THR A 142 16.81 3.10 14.66
CA THR A 142 17.03 2.28 13.47
C THR A 142 15.92 2.49 12.44
N ILE A 143 14.67 2.60 12.89
CA ILE A 143 13.51 2.92 12.04
C ILE A 143 13.70 4.30 11.39
N LEU A 144 14.13 5.30 12.16
CA LEU A 144 14.41 6.64 11.64
C LEU A 144 15.52 6.63 10.58
N TYR A 145 16.60 5.89 10.80
CA TYR A 145 17.66 5.74 9.80
C TYR A 145 17.12 5.12 8.51
N TRP A 146 16.33 4.05 8.59
CA TRP A 146 15.72 3.44 7.40
C TRP A 146 14.79 4.41 6.66
N LEU A 147 13.98 5.18 7.37
CA LEU A 147 13.12 6.19 6.76
C LEU A 147 13.92 7.28 6.05
N ILE A 148 14.98 7.79 6.69
CA ILE A 148 15.87 8.79 6.10
C ILE A 148 16.58 8.21 4.87
N THR A 149 17.12 7.00 4.95
CA THR A 149 17.80 6.34 3.83
C THR A 149 16.84 6.15 2.65
N LEU A 150 15.63 5.65 2.88
CA LEU A 150 14.63 5.49 1.81
C LEU A 150 14.21 6.83 1.21
N PHE A 151 14.05 7.86 2.04
CA PHE A 151 13.70 9.20 1.58
C PHE A 151 14.81 9.83 0.73
N VAL A 152 16.07 9.68 1.14
CA VAL A 152 17.24 10.15 0.38
C VAL A 152 17.35 9.38 -0.94
N ILE A 153 17.18 8.06 -0.93
CA ILE A 153 17.15 7.26 -2.17
C ILE A 153 16.06 7.76 -3.11
N GLN A 154 14.85 8.02 -2.61
CA GLN A 154 13.76 8.55 -3.41
C GLN A 154 14.11 9.92 -4.02
N LEU A 155 14.69 10.83 -3.25
CA LEU A 155 15.13 12.14 -3.76
C LEU A 155 16.22 12.00 -4.83
N LEU A 156 17.16 11.07 -4.64
CA LEU A 156 18.20 10.79 -5.63
C LEU A 156 17.62 10.23 -6.93
N THR A 157 16.63 9.33 -6.84
CA THR A 157 15.97 8.80 -8.05
C THR A 157 15.21 9.87 -8.80
N LEU A 158 14.54 10.80 -8.11
CA LEU A 158 13.84 11.93 -8.74
C LEU A 158 14.83 12.86 -9.43
N PHE A 159 15.87 13.29 -8.70
CA PHE A 159 16.93 14.13 -9.25
C PHE A 159 17.62 13.50 -10.46
N PHE A 160 17.90 12.19 -10.40
CA PHE A 160 18.52 11.48 -11.53
C PHE A 160 17.58 11.41 -12.74
N HIS A 161 16.27 11.21 -12.51
CA HIS A 161 15.28 11.21 -13.58
C HIS A 161 15.18 12.58 -14.27
N ASP A 162 15.14 13.66 -13.49
CA ASP A 162 15.12 15.04 -13.99
C ASP A 162 16.42 15.37 -14.73
N ALA A 163 17.57 14.92 -14.22
CA ALA A 163 18.87 15.13 -14.85
C ALA A 163 19.00 14.39 -16.20
N VAL A 164 18.47 13.16 -16.29
CA VAL A 164 18.44 12.38 -17.54
C VAL A 164 17.52 13.06 -18.56
N GLN A 165 16.32 13.48 -18.16
CA GLN A 165 15.37 14.20 -19.04
C GLN A 165 15.95 15.53 -19.54
N TYR A 166 16.67 16.28 -18.70
CA TYR A 166 17.32 17.53 -19.09
C TYR A 166 18.43 17.31 -20.13
N HIS A 167 19.23 16.26 -19.94
CA HIS A 167 20.28 15.89 -20.91
C HIS A 167 19.68 15.51 -22.26
N GLU A 168 18.57 14.77 -22.31
CA GLU A 168 17.93 14.36 -23.57
C GLU A 168 17.35 15.57 -24.34
N HIS A 169 16.66 16.48 -23.65
CA HIS A 169 16.09 17.69 -24.27
C HIS A 169 17.15 18.65 -24.84
N SER A 170 18.32 18.77 -24.19
CA SER A 170 19.42 19.63 -24.68
C SER A 170 20.12 19.09 -25.94
N ILE A 171 20.25 17.76 -26.07
CA ILE A 171 20.83 17.10 -27.26
C ILE A 171 19.89 17.25 -28.46
N ILE A 172 18.57 17.08 -28.27
CA ILE A 172 17.57 17.22 -29.34
C ILE A 172 17.50 18.66 -29.84
N SER A 173 17.62 19.66 -28.96
CA SER A 173 17.63 21.08 -29.35
C SER A 173 18.87 21.49 -30.15
N GLN A 174 20.03 20.84 -29.94
CA GLN A 174 21.23 21.11 -30.75
C GLN A 174 21.23 20.34 -32.07
N ALA A 175 20.71 19.10 -32.08
CA ALA A 175 20.57 18.30 -33.29
C ALA A 175 19.52 18.89 -34.27
N GLY A 176 18.43 19.48 -33.76
CA GLY A 176 17.42 20.18 -34.57
C GLY A 176 17.85 21.54 -35.12
N PHE A 177 18.99 22.09 -34.69
CA PHE A 177 19.57 23.32 -35.24
C PHE A 177 20.58 23.04 -36.37
N PHE A 178 20.92 21.77 -36.62
CA PHE A 178 21.94 21.35 -37.59
C PHE A 178 21.35 20.69 -38.86
N CYS A 179 20.03 20.69 -39.03
CA CYS A 179 19.31 20.37 -40.27
C CYS A 179 18.61 21.62 -40.81
#